data_AF-A0AB38HC52-F1
#
_entry.id   AF-A0AB38HC52-F1
#
_cell.length_a   1.000
_cell.length_b   1.000
_cell.length_c   1.000
_cell.angle_alpha   90.00
_cell.angle_beta   90.00
_cell.angle_gamma   90.00
#
_symmetry.space_group_name_H-M   'P 1'
#
loop_
_entity.id
_entity.type
_entity.pdbx_description
1 polymer ?
#
loop_
_entity_poly.entity_id
_entity_poly.type
_entity_poly.pdbx_seq_one_letter_code
_entity_poly.pdbx_strand_id
1 'polypeptide(L)'
;MNFPAALRSSETADLFMSVIMYRLKKNGRVAIVLPDGFLFGTDNAKMAIKQKLMNEMNLHTVIRLPHSVFAPYTSITTNILFFDNTEPTKETWFYRLDMPEGYKNFSKTKPMKLEHFNQVMEWWHNRQAIEIDGFDKARKYSYQEIADRQFNLDLCGFPTKRKKFSRQMN
;
A
#
# COMPACT_ATOMS: atom_id res chain seq x y z
N MET A 1 24.23 13.81 2.55
CA MET A 1 23.61 12.93 3.57
C MET A 1 24.01 11.50 3.19
N ASN A 2 24.77 10.80 4.04
CA ASN A 2 25.20 9.43 3.74
C ASN A 2 24.18 8.46 4.35
N PHE A 3 23.53 7.63 3.52
CA PHE A 3 22.65 6.57 4.01
C PHE A 3 23.47 5.45 4.67
N PRO A 4 22.99 4.88 5.80
CA PRO A 4 23.55 3.64 6.35
C PRO A 4 23.64 2.57 5.26
N ALA A 5 24.67 1.72 5.29
CA ALA A 5 24.93 0.75 4.22
C ALA A 5 23.71 -0.12 3.88
N ALA A 6 22.95 -0.54 4.91
CA ALA A 6 21.74 -1.35 4.75
C ALA A 6 20.55 -0.62 4.10
N LEU A 7 20.55 0.72 4.06
CA LEU A 7 19.47 1.53 3.50
C LEU A 7 19.84 2.21 2.17
N ARG A 8 21.03 1.89 1.61
CA ARG A 8 21.45 2.43 0.32
C ARG A 8 20.65 1.73 -0.78
N SER A 9 19.90 2.51 -1.55
CA SER A 9 19.15 2.06 -2.72
C SER A 9 19.43 2.98 -3.90
N SER A 10 19.39 2.45 -5.12
CA SER A 10 19.35 3.24 -6.35
C SER A 10 17.94 3.74 -6.66
N GLU A 11 16.91 3.21 -5.98
CA GLU A 11 15.53 3.62 -6.14
C GLU A 11 15.23 4.87 -5.29
N THR A 12 14.93 5.98 -5.96
CA THR A 12 14.65 7.27 -5.32
C THR A 12 13.53 7.19 -4.28
N ALA A 13 12.51 6.35 -4.50
CA ALA A 13 11.38 6.20 -3.57
C ALA A 13 11.83 5.63 -2.20
N ASP A 14 12.76 4.69 -2.20
CA ASP A 14 13.32 4.08 -0.99
C ASP A 14 14.16 5.10 -0.19
N LEU A 15 14.91 5.94 -0.92
CA LEU A 15 15.70 7.01 -0.32
C LEU A 15 14.79 8.06 0.34
N PHE A 16 13.70 8.45 -0.31
CA PHE A 16 12.70 9.34 0.29
C PHE A 16 12.08 8.74 1.55
N MET A 17 11.71 7.46 1.52
CA MET A 17 11.18 6.77 2.69
C MET A 17 12.18 6.82 3.86
N SER A 18 13.44 6.50 3.58
CA SER A 18 14.52 6.56 4.58
C SER A 18 14.71 7.95 5.18
N VAL A 19 14.68 9.01 4.34
CA VAL A 19 14.80 10.40 4.80
C VAL A 19 13.60 10.82 5.64
N ILE A 20 12.39 10.46 5.22
CA ILE A 20 11.15 10.77 5.95
C ILE A 20 11.21 10.13 7.34
N MET A 21 11.53 8.84 7.41
CA MET A 21 11.66 8.12 8.67
C MET A 21 12.71 8.76 9.58
N TYR A 22 13.88 9.12 9.03
CA TYR A 22 14.93 9.78 9.81
C TYR A 22 14.53 11.16 10.35
N ARG A 23 13.74 11.93 9.60
CA ARG A 23 13.35 13.30 9.96
C ARG A 23 12.05 13.40 10.74
N LEU A 24 11.28 12.31 10.83
CA LEU A 24 9.98 12.32 11.48
C LEU A 24 10.15 12.54 12.99
N LYS A 25 9.73 13.70 13.47
CA LYS A 25 9.72 14.02 14.90
C LYS A 25 8.87 13.01 15.67
N LYS A 26 9.16 12.82 16.96
CA LYS A 26 8.30 12.05 17.87
C LYS A 26 6.86 12.56 17.78
N ASN A 27 5.89 11.64 17.73
CA ASN A 27 4.46 11.88 17.49
C ASN A 27 4.12 12.53 16.13
N GLY A 28 5.08 12.66 15.21
CA GLY A 28 4.84 13.09 13.84
C GLY A 28 4.09 12.02 13.05
N ARG A 29 3.26 12.46 12.09
CA ARG A 29 2.44 11.60 11.23
C ARG A 29 2.80 11.82 9.76
N VAL A 30 2.71 10.76 8.97
CA VAL A 30 3.05 10.75 7.54
C VAL A 30 1.94 10.06 6.76
N ALA A 31 1.64 10.61 5.58
CA ALA A 31 0.99 9.91 4.49
C ALA A 31 1.92 10.00 3.27
N ILE A 32 2.32 8.86 2.70
CA ILE A 32 3.22 8.80 1.54
C ILE A 32 2.63 7.93 0.43
N VAL A 33 2.74 8.39 -0.81
CA VAL A 33 2.35 7.62 -1.99
C VAL A 33 3.55 6.87 -2.56
N LEU A 34 3.46 5.55 -2.67
CA LEU A 34 4.52 4.68 -3.19
C LEU A 34 3.98 3.67 -4.22
N PRO A 35 4.77 3.29 -5.24
CA PRO A 35 4.37 2.25 -6.19
C PRO A 35 4.36 0.87 -5.54
N ASP A 36 3.67 -0.10 -6.16
CA ASP A 36 3.61 -1.49 -5.68
C ASP A 36 5.00 -2.13 -5.48
N GLY A 37 6.00 -1.72 -6.28
CA GLY A 37 7.37 -2.22 -6.17
C GLY A 37 8.00 -2.02 -4.79
N PHE A 38 7.57 -1.01 -4.02
CA PHE A 38 8.01 -0.87 -2.62
C PHE A 38 7.39 -1.95 -1.72
N LEU A 39 6.12 -2.30 -1.93
CA LEU A 39 5.37 -3.21 -1.06
C LEU A 39 5.86 -4.65 -1.20
N PHE A 40 5.95 -5.16 -2.42
CA PHE A 40 6.38 -6.55 -2.68
C PHE A 40 7.89 -6.70 -2.84
N GLY A 41 8.63 -5.62 -3.04
CA GLY A 41 10.07 -5.67 -3.30
C GLY A 41 10.85 -6.31 -2.14
N THR A 42 11.80 -7.17 -2.50
CA THR A 42 12.57 -8.00 -1.55
C THR A 42 14.07 -7.74 -1.59
N ASP A 43 14.53 -6.70 -2.30
CA ASP A 43 15.93 -6.31 -2.23
C ASP A 43 16.30 -5.87 -0.81
N ASN A 44 17.58 -6.01 -0.47
CA ASN A 44 18.08 -5.80 0.89
C ASN A 44 17.71 -4.41 1.44
N ALA A 45 17.73 -3.37 0.60
CA ALA A 45 17.42 -2.02 1.04
C ALA A 45 15.92 -1.87 1.36
N LYS A 46 15.03 -2.30 0.47
CA LYS A 46 13.57 -2.29 0.73
C LYS A 46 13.20 -3.12 1.96
N MET A 47 13.79 -4.29 2.11
CA MET A 47 13.58 -5.15 3.28
C MET A 47 14.00 -4.45 4.57
N ALA A 48 15.19 -3.86 4.60
CA ALA A 48 15.68 -3.10 5.75
C ALA A 48 14.78 -1.88 6.07
N ILE A 49 14.31 -1.17 5.05
CA ILE A 49 13.40 -0.03 5.22
C ILE A 49 12.06 -0.48 5.80
N LYS A 50 11.45 -1.55 5.26
CA LYS A 50 10.16 -2.07 5.75
C LYS A 50 10.26 -2.60 7.18
N GLN A 51 11.34 -3.31 7.50
CA GLN A 51 11.61 -3.76 8.87
C GLN A 51 11.77 -2.59 9.82
N LYS A 52 12.59 -1.58 9.45
CA LYS A 52 12.78 -0.39 10.27
C LYS A 52 11.46 0.37 10.47
N LEU A 53 10.66 0.52 9.42
CA LEU A 53 9.35 1.16 9.49
C LEU A 53 8.47 0.46 10.52
N MET A 54 8.35 -0.86 10.45
CA MET A 54 7.46 -1.60 11.34
C MET A 54 8.00 -1.71 12.77
N ASN A 55 9.32 -1.78 12.95
CA ASN A 55 9.94 -1.96 14.26
C ASN A 55 10.03 -0.65 15.06
N GLU A 56 10.04 0.50 14.41
CA GLU A 56 10.27 1.79 15.07
C GLU A 56 9.09 2.77 14.95
N MET A 57 8.17 2.53 14.04
CA MET A 57 7.03 3.40 13.76
C MET A 57 5.75 2.58 13.65
N ASN A 58 4.62 3.27 13.74
CA ASN A 58 3.31 2.67 13.70
C ASN A 58 2.74 2.80 12.29
N LEU A 59 3.03 1.85 11.41
CA LEU A 59 2.35 1.69 10.12
C LEU A 59 0.93 1.17 10.36
N HIS A 60 0.02 2.09 10.62
CA HIS A 60 -1.34 1.75 11.03
C HIS A 60 -2.30 1.49 9.87
N THR A 61 -2.02 2.03 8.66
CA THR A 61 -2.87 1.82 7.49
C THR A 61 -2.12 1.86 6.16
N VAL A 62 -2.47 0.96 5.25
CA VAL A 62 -2.09 0.99 3.83
C VAL A 62 -3.37 1.03 2.98
N ILE A 63 -3.50 2.02 2.11
CA ILE A 63 -4.59 2.10 1.12
C ILE A 63 -4.02 1.77 -0.26
N ARG A 64 -4.54 0.71 -0.89
CA ARG A 64 -4.22 0.29 -2.26
C ARG A 64 -5.06 1.12 -3.23
N LEU A 65 -4.43 1.86 -4.14
CA LEU A 65 -5.12 2.67 -5.15
C LEU A 65 -5.31 1.86 -6.44
N PRO A 66 -6.44 2.04 -7.16
CA PRO A 66 -6.59 1.45 -8.48
C PRO A 66 -5.47 1.87 -9.43
N HIS A 67 -5.21 1.06 -10.44
CA HIS A 67 -4.31 1.45 -11.53
C HIS A 67 -4.79 2.75 -12.20
N SER A 68 -3.90 3.44 -12.91
CA SER A 68 -4.17 4.68 -13.67
C SER A 68 -4.61 5.92 -12.88
N VAL A 69 -4.60 5.92 -11.54
CA VAL A 69 -4.93 7.11 -10.73
C VAL A 69 -4.12 8.35 -11.14
N PHE A 70 -2.86 8.16 -11.54
CA PHE A 70 -1.97 9.22 -12.00
C PHE A 70 -1.90 9.36 -13.53
N ALA A 71 -2.92 8.89 -14.26
CA ALA A 71 -3.00 9.08 -15.71
C ALA A 71 -3.08 10.58 -16.08
N PRO A 72 -2.44 11.00 -17.20
CA PRO A 72 -1.78 10.19 -18.21
C PRO A 72 -0.29 9.89 -17.95
N TYR A 73 0.25 10.32 -16.80
CA TYR A 73 1.69 10.21 -16.52
C TYR A 73 2.13 8.77 -16.28
N THR A 74 1.29 7.97 -15.62
CA THR A 74 1.56 6.54 -15.41
C THR A 74 0.27 5.77 -15.18
N SER A 75 0.27 4.50 -15.62
CA SER A 75 -0.78 3.53 -15.32
C SER A 75 -0.48 2.66 -14.09
N ILE A 76 0.72 2.80 -13.50
CA ILE A 76 1.20 1.99 -12.37
C ILE A 76 0.25 2.13 -11.16
N THR A 77 0.04 1.02 -10.47
CA THR A 77 -0.65 0.96 -9.17
C THR A 77 0.22 1.55 -8.06
N THR A 78 -0.40 2.41 -7.26
CA THR A 78 0.23 3.12 -6.17
C THR A 78 -0.54 2.91 -4.88
N ASN A 79 0.07 3.26 -3.77
CA ASN A 79 -0.43 2.95 -2.44
C ASN A 79 -0.16 4.13 -1.52
N ILE A 80 -1.08 4.40 -0.60
CA ILE A 80 -0.89 5.39 0.45
C ILE A 80 -0.57 4.67 1.74
N LEU A 81 0.65 4.87 2.26
CA LEU A 81 1.04 4.38 3.57
C LEU A 81 0.85 5.49 4.59
N PHE A 82 0.11 5.19 5.65
CA PHE A 82 -0.07 6.06 6.79
C PHE A 82 0.65 5.50 7.99
N PHE A 83 1.60 6.27 8.52
CA PHE A 83 2.36 5.88 9.70
C PHE A 83 2.71 7.06 10.57
N ASP A 84 3.03 6.79 11.83
CA ASP A 84 3.44 7.80 12.79
C ASP A 84 4.60 7.32 13.67
N ASN A 85 5.30 8.26 14.30
CA ASN A 85 6.43 8.00 15.20
C ASN A 85 5.96 8.03 16.66
N THR A 86 5.00 7.20 17.02
CA THR A 86 4.49 7.07 18.40
C THR A 86 4.97 5.79 19.09
N GLU A 87 4.84 4.65 18.40
CA GLU A 87 5.23 3.32 18.87
C GLU A 87 5.53 2.38 17.69
N PRO A 88 6.16 1.21 17.92
CA PRO A 88 6.30 0.18 16.90
C PRO A 88 4.95 -0.36 16.39
N THR A 89 4.94 -0.84 15.15
CA THR A 89 3.74 -1.43 14.52
C THR A 89 3.37 -2.73 15.21
N LYS A 90 2.13 -2.81 15.72
CA LYS A 90 1.53 -4.04 16.25
C LYS A 90 0.63 -4.71 15.21
N GLU A 91 -0.10 -3.89 14.46
CA GLU A 91 -1.05 -4.32 13.46
C GLU A 91 -1.22 -3.23 12.39
N THR A 92 -1.48 -3.65 11.16
CA THR A 92 -1.67 -2.76 10.02
C THR A 92 -2.98 -3.11 9.33
N TRP A 93 -3.80 -2.11 9.09
CA TRP A 93 -4.98 -2.25 8.23
C TRP A 93 -4.61 -2.06 6.77
N PHE A 94 -5.12 -2.93 5.90
CA PHE A 94 -5.02 -2.79 4.46
C PHE A 94 -6.41 -2.59 3.89
N TYR A 95 -6.58 -1.58 3.04
CA TYR A 95 -7.84 -1.26 2.38
C TYR A 95 -7.64 -1.09 0.87
N ARG A 96 -8.43 -1.79 0.07
CA ARG A 96 -8.47 -1.67 -1.38
C ARG A 96 -9.55 -0.70 -1.83
N LEU A 97 -9.14 0.41 -2.45
CA LEU A 97 -10.05 1.22 -3.23
C LEU A 97 -10.29 0.52 -4.56
N ASP A 98 -11.53 0.13 -4.82
CA ASP A 98 -11.91 -0.49 -6.09
C ASP A 98 -12.13 0.58 -7.16
N MET A 99 -12.06 0.17 -8.42
CA MET A 99 -12.40 1.06 -9.53
C MET A 99 -13.88 1.48 -9.40
N PRO A 100 -14.22 2.77 -9.51
CA PRO A 100 -15.61 3.21 -9.40
C PRO A 100 -16.50 2.58 -10.48
N GLU A 101 -17.80 2.48 -10.21
CA GLU A 101 -18.75 1.92 -11.17
C GLU A 101 -18.70 2.66 -12.51
N GLY A 102 -18.67 1.90 -13.61
CA GLY A 102 -18.54 2.46 -14.96
C GLY A 102 -17.14 3.00 -15.31
N TYR A 103 -16.13 2.79 -14.47
CA TYR A 103 -14.73 3.07 -14.79
C TYR A 103 -14.02 1.76 -15.16
N LYS A 104 -13.31 1.76 -16.29
CA LYS A 104 -12.32 0.71 -16.62
C LYS A 104 -10.91 1.14 -16.21
N ASN A 105 -10.63 2.43 -16.36
CA ASN A 105 -9.41 3.13 -16.00
C ASN A 105 -9.74 4.61 -15.77
N PHE A 106 -8.88 5.31 -15.04
CA PHE A 106 -8.85 6.76 -15.00
C PHE A 106 -8.12 7.31 -16.23
N SER A 107 -8.38 8.57 -16.55
CA SER A 107 -7.74 9.29 -17.66
C SER A 107 -7.70 10.79 -17.36
N LYS A 108 -7.03 11.56 -18.23
CA LYS A 108 -7.03 13.03 -18.15
C LYS A 108 -8.45 13.63 -18.14
N THR A 109 -9.37 13.05 -18.90
CA THR A 109 -10.77 13.52 -19.00
C THR A 109 -11.70 12.86 -17.98
N LYS A 110 -11.27 11.76 -17.36
CA LYS A 110 -12.02 11.04 -16.32
C LYS A 110 -11.11 10.73 -15.12
N PRO A 111 -10.65 11.76 -14.36
CA PRO A 111 -9.66 11.58 -13.30
C PRO A 111 -10.29 10.93 -12.05
N MET A 112 -9.42 10.55 -11.11
CA MET A 112 -9.86 10.22 -9.76
C MET A 112 -10.41 11.49 -9.08
N LYS A 113 -11.51 11.33 -8.34
CA LYS A 113 -12.19 12.40 -7.61
C LYS A 113 -12.26 12.08 -6.13
N LEU A 114 -12.52 13.10 -5.31
CA LEU A 114 -12.66 12.94 -3.86
C LEU A 114 -13.78 11.94 -3.50
N GLU A 115 -14.90 11.97 -4.22
CA GLU A 115 -16.05 11.07 -3.99
C GLU A 115 -15.69 9.59 -4.09
N HIS A 116 -14.64 9.23 -4.83
CA HIS A 116 -14.17 7.84 -4.90
C HIS A 116 -13.55 7.35 -3.57
N PHE A 117 -13.21 8.26 -2.65
CA PHE A 117 -12.72 7.93 -1.32
C PHE A 117 -13.83 7.82 -0.27
N ASN A 118 -15.09 8.14 -0.57
CA ASN A 118 -16.17 8.21 0.44
C ASN A 118 -16.26 6.94 1.28
N GLN A 119 -16.25 5.76 0.64
CA GLN A 119 -16.31 4.49 1.34
C GLN A 119 -15.13 4.27 2.31
N VAL A 120 -13.91 4.65 1.92
CA VAL A 120 -12.75 4.48 2.82
C VAL A 120 -12.74 5.52 3.94
N MET A 121 -13.26 6.73 3.69
CA MET A 121 -13.41 7.77 4.72
C MET A 121 -14.44 7.36 5.77
N GLU A 122 -15.57 6.80 5.35
CA GLU A 122 -16.58 6.24 6.26
C GLU A 122 -16.02 5.06 7.06
N TRP A 123 -15.35 4.12 6.39
CA TRP A 123 -14.71 2.97 7.04
C TRP A 123 -13.57 3.37 8.00
N TRP A 124 -12.87 4.47 7.75
CA TRP A 124 -11.68 4.88 8.53
C TRP A 124 -11.96 5.03 10.03
N HIS A 125 -13.16 5.48 10.38
CA HIS A 125 -13.60 5.73 11.76
C HIS A 125 -14.22 4.51 12.44
N ASN A 126 -14.54 3.45 11.69
CA ASN A 126 -15.06 2.19 12.20
C ASN A 126 -14.52 1.03 11.37
N ARG A 127 -13.22 0.76 11.52
CA ARG A 127 -12.52 -0.20 10.67
C ARG A 127 -12.99 -1.62 10.97
N GLN A 128 -13.61 -2.24 9.97
CA GLN A 128 -14.03 -3.64 10.00
C GLN A 128 -13.40 -4.40 8.83
N ALA A 129 -13.28 -5.72 8.97
CA ALA A 129 -12.92 -6.56 7.85
C ALA A 129 -14.04 -6.51 6.80
N ILE A 130 -13.67 -6.42 5.52
CA ILE A 130 -14.59 -6.41 4.39
C ILE A 130 -14.07 -7.40 3.35
N GLU A 131 -14.93 -8.33 2.96
CA GLU A 131 -14.70 -9.27 1.87
C GLU A 131 -15.72 -9.01 0.76
N ILE A 132 -15.27 -9.01 -0.50
CA ILE A 132 -16.13 -8.91 -1.68
C ILE A 132 -15.74 -10.01 -2.64
N ASP A 133 -16.71 -10.83 -3.05
CA ASP A 133 -16.54 -11.94 -4.00
C ASP A 133 -15.43 -12.93 -3.60
N GLY A 134 -15.23 -13.17 -2.30
CA GLY A 134 -14.17 -14.05 -1.80
C GLY A 134 -12.78 -13.41 -1.74
N PHE A 135 -12.68 -12.08 -1.94
CA PHE A 135 -11.43 -11.33 -1.85
C PHE A 135 -11.49 -10.26 -0.77
N ASP A 136 -10.47 -10.24 0.10
CA ASP A 136 -10.29 -9.20 1.10
C ASP A 136 -10.21 -7.81 0.43
N LYS A 137 -11.19 -6.96 0.73
CA LYS A 137 -11.16 -5.52 0.43
C LYS A 137 -10.53 -4.76 1.59
N ALA A 138 -10.88 -5.11 2.81
CA ALA A 138 -10.29 -4.52 4.01
C ALA A 138 -9.97 -5.62 5.02
N ARG A 139 -8.72 -5.66 5.50
CA ARG A 139 -8.32 -6.63 6.52
C ARG A 139 -7.18 -6.09 7.36
N LYS A 140 -7.19 -6.46 8.64
CA LYS A 140 -6.12 -6.19 9.59
C LYS A 140 -5.16 -7.36 9.63
N TYR A 141 -3.87 -7.09 9.63
CA TYR A 141 -2.82 -8.08 9.80
C TYR A 141 -1.94 -7.67 10.97
N SER A 142 -1.61 -8.64 11.82
CA SER A 142 -0.64 -8.48 12.89
C SER A 142 0.77 -8.31 12.33
N TYR A 143 1.66 -7.74 13.15
CA TYR A 143 3.09 -7.69 12.85
C TYR A 143 3.63 -9.07 12.46
N GLN A 144 3.27 -10.12 13.21
CA GLN A 144 3.77 -11.47 12.96
C GLN A 144 3.32 -12.01 11.60
N GLU A 145 2.05 -11.83 11.22
CA GLU A 145 1.56 -12.25 9.90
C GLU A 145 2.30 -11.54 8.76
N ILE A 146 2.69 -10.29 8.95
CA ILE A 146 3.46 -9.52 7.96
C ILE A 146 4.94 -9.97 7.95
N ALA A 147 5.52 -10.22 9.12
CA ALA A 147 6.89 -10.71 9.26
C ALA A 147 7.05 -12.11 8.63
N ASP A 148 6.10 -13.01 8.87
CA ASP A 148 6.05 -14.35 8.28
C ASP A 148 5.96 -14.31 6.74
N ARG A 149 5.39 -13.22 6.21
CA ARG A 149 5.36 -12.91 4.77
C ARG A 149 6.58 -12.14 4.29
N GLN A 150 7.67 -12.15 5.05
CA GLN A 150 8.91 -11.44 4.73
C GLN A 150 8.65 -9.95 4.48
N PHE A 151 7.81 -9.33 5.30
CA PHE A 151 7.43 -7.92 5.17
C PHE A 151 6.87 -7.58 3.78
N ASN A 152 6.21 -8.53 3.11
CA ASN A 152 5.44 -8.25 1.91
C ASN A 152 4.14 -7.54 2.28
N LEU A 153 4.03 -6.27 1.88
CA LEU A 153 2.89 -5.40 2.16
C LEU A 153 1.85 -5.39 1.02
N ASP A 154 2.01 -6.24 0.00
CA ASP A 154 1.05 -6.39 -1.10
C ASP A 154 -0.17 -7.22 -0.68
N LEU A 155 -0.97 -6.66 0.23
CA LEU A 155 -2.14 -7.29 0.85
C LEU A 155 -3.43 -6.56 0.45
N CYS A 156 -4.56 -7.28 0.49
CA CYS A 156 -5.84 -6.83 -0.06
C CYS A 156 -5.69 -6.39 -1.53
N GLY A 157 -5.02 -7.20 -2.35
CA GLY A 157 -4.77 -6.93 -3.76
C GLY A 157 -6.03 -6.92 -4.62
N PHE A 158 -5.90 -6.47 -5.87
CA PHE A 158 -7.00 -6.42 -6.82
C PHE A 158 -7.36 -7.81 -7.37
N PRO A 159 -8.64 -8.20 -7.41
CA PRO A 159 -9.05 -9.48 -7.98
C PRO A 159 -8.61 -9.55 -9.45
N THR A 160 -7.77 -10.52 -9.79
CA THR A 160 -7.45 -10.82 -11.18
C THR A 160 -8.60 -11.63 -11.77
N LYS A 161 -9.26 -11.12 -12.81
CA LYS A 161 -10.23 -11.92 -13.58
C LYS A 161 -9.46 -13.09 -14.22
N ARG A 162 -9.43 -14.25 -13.55
CA ARG A 162 -8.98 -15.49 -14.16
C ARG A 162 -9.96 -15.80 -15.29
N LYS A 163 -9.57 -15.57 -16.55
CA LYS A 163 -10.30 -16.12 -17.70
C LYS A 163 -10.35 -17.64 -17.48
N LYS A 164 -11.53 -18.18 -17.16
CA LYS A 164 -11.78 -19.61 -17.28
C LYS A 164 -11.59 -19.96 -18.76
N PHE A 165 -10.42 -20.47 -19.13
CA PHE A 165 -10.29 -21.23 -20.36
C PHE A 165 -11.07 -22.52 -20.15
N SER A 166 -12.35 -22.51 -20.51
CA SER A 166 -13.07 -23.73 -20.80
C SER A 166 -12.34 -24.42 -21.96
N ARG A 167 -11.52 -25.43 -21.63
CA ARG A 167 -11.14 -26.45 -22.59
C ARG A 167 -12.42 -27.16 -23.02
N GLN A 168 -13.02 -26.72 -24.12
CA GLN A 168 -13.79 -27.63 -24.96
C GLN A 168 -12.76 -28.59 -25.56
N MET A 169 -12.65 -29.79 -24.99
CA MET A 169 -12.09 -30.92 -25.72
C MET A 169 -13.21 -31.39 -26.65
N ASN A 170 -12.97 -31.22 -27.95
CA ASN A 170 -13.52 -32.12 -28.95
C ASN A 170 -12.70 -33.41 -28.95
#